data_AF-A0AAW0FRC3-F1
#
_entry.id   AF-A0AAW0FRC3-F1
#
_cell.length_a   1.000
_cell.length_b   1.000
_cell.length_c   1.000
_cell.angle_alpha   90.00
_cell.angle_beta   90.00
_cell.angle_gamma   90.00
#
_symmetry.space_group_name_H-M   'P 1'
#
loop_
_entity.id
_entity.type
_entity.pdbx_description
1 polymer ?
#
loop_
_entity_poly.entity_id
_entity_poly.type
_entity_poly.pdbx_seq_one_letter_code
_entity_poly.pdbx_strand_id
1 'polypeptide(L)'
;MFSLPQPSSTTAASSSPESDEELIEGCPILCLHDDPNDLANFLTALYDGPLFGDNGREDFRVVSGLLRLSTKYIVDSLRQRALTHLSEAWPSSLNDWDLREDYARVYELETGASRSFRYPSPIAVINLAREIAAPSLLPAAFYDLSRYSYSQILEAGDKSPLFHTPVHQPREFISPSDMQKLALGKESASQAIPTLIQSITSPGHPHPHHPTANTHRRNFSSSGRSRVEIVCTTASACRQEFLELAQLATQHYIFDREKGSTDPLYVAEELGQLKSSETIEGEDCVACARSLEAWAAKERQKIWEMIPSWFRLDQ
;
A
#
# COMPACT_ATOMS: atom_id res chain seq x y z
N MET A 1 -35.53 -6.96 12.14
CA MET A 1 -35.68 -8.13 13.03
C MET A 1 -35.66 -9.36 12.16
N PHE A 2 -34.55 -10.09 12.12
CA PHE A 2 -34.51 -11.42 11.53
C PHE A 2 -35.01 -12.40 12.59
N SER A 3 -36.28 -12.77 12.53
CA SER A 3 -36.77 -13.91 13.29
C SER A 3 -36.27 -15.16 12.57
N LEU A 4 -35.29 -15.83 13.16
CA LEU A 4 -35.04 -17.23 12.85
C LEU A 4 -36.33 -18.02 13.14
N PRO A 5 -36.70 -19.02 12.33
CA PRO A 5 -37.79 -19.93 12.65
C PRO A 5 -37.55 -20.48 14.05
N GLN A 6 -38.44 -20.17 14.99
CA GLN A 6 -38.37 -20.80 16.30
C GLN A 6 -38.90 -22.22 16.18
N PRO A 7 -38.26 -23.22 16.82
CA PRO A 7 -38.80 -24.56 16.87
C PRO A 7 -40.19 -24.50 17.49
N SER A 8 -41.14 -25.16 16.84
CA SER A 8 -42.54 -25.17 17.23
C SER A 8 -42.65 -25.67 18.67
N SER A 9 -42.99 -24.77 19.61
CA SER A 9 -43.32 -25.17 20.97
C SER A 9 -44.47 -26.17 20.91
N THR A 10 -44.14 -27.43 21.21
CA THR A 10 -44.99 -28.60 21.09
C THR A 10 -46.40 -28.31 21.62
N THR A 11 -47.37 -28.24 20.71
CA THR A 11 -48.74 -28.59 21.05
C THR A 11 -49.26 -29.50 19.95
N ALA A 12 -49.79 -30.64 20.39
CA ALA A 12 -50.02 -31.83 19.60
C ALA A 12 -50.94 -31.63 18.39
N ALA A 13 -50.68 -32.48 17.39
CA ALA A 13 -51.58 -32.94 16.32
C ALA A 13 -51.86 -31.98 15.15
N SER A 14 -51.01 -32.06 14.12
CA SER A 14 -51.47 -32.18 12.73
C SER A 14 -50.32 -32.61 11.82
N SER A 15 -50.54 -33.68 11.08
CA SER A 15 -49.64 -34.36 10.15
C SER A 15 -49.26 -33.52 8.94
N SER A 16 -47.95 -33.30 8.74
CA SER A 16 -47.30 -32.91 7.49
C SER A 16 -45.93 -33.61 7.43
N PRO A 17 -45.42 -33.96 6.23
CA PRO A 17 -44.36 -34.95 6.10
C PRO A 17 -43.03 -34.40 6.62
N GLU A 18 -42.50 -35.11 7.62
CA GLU A 18 -41.09 -35.32 7.97
C GLU A 18 -40.08 -34.38 7.29
N SER A 19 -39.87 -33.21 7.88
CA SER A 19 -38.50 -32.76 8.11
C SER A 19 -38.14 -33.25 9.50
N ASP A 20 -37.47 -34.40 9.59
CA ASP A 20 -36.77 -34.79 10.82
C ASP A 20 -35.79 -33.65 11.13
N GLU A 21 -36.17 -32.75 12.03
CA GLU A 21 -35.26 -31.76 12.59
C GLU A 21 -34.20 -32.56 13.34
N GLU A 22 -33.05 -32.77 12.72
CA GLU A 22 -31.95 -33.46 13.38
C GLU A 22 -31.60 -32.67 14.67
N LEU A 23 -31.64 -33.36 15.80
CA LEU A 23 -31.36 -32.81 17.12
C LEU A 23 -30.03 -33.39 17.64
N ILE A 24 -29.17 -32.52 18.16
CA ILE A 24 -28.01 -32.93 18.98
C ILE A 24 -28.25 -32.45 20.41
N GLU A 25 -28.24 -33.37 21.37
CA GLU A 25 -28.48 -33.08 22.80
C GLU A 25 -29.78 -32.28 23.07
N GLY A 26 -30.82 -32.53 22.27
CA GLY A 26 -32.10 -31.82 22.37
C GLY A 26 -32.10 -30.41 21.78
N CYS A 27 -31.02 -29.99 21.13
CA CYS A 27 -30.92 -28.71 20.43
C CYS A 27 -31.06 -28.89 18.91
N PRO A 28 -31.74 -27.97 18.21
CA PRO A 28 -31.85 -28.01 16.75
C PRO A 28 -30.48 -27.86 16.09
N ILE A 29 -30.19 -28.72 15.11
CA ILE A 29 -28.97 -28.60 14.32
C ILE A 29 -29.17 -27.55 13.24
N LEU A 30 -28.22 -26.61 13.15
CA LEU A 30 -28.11 -25.66 12.06
C LEU A 30 -26.90 -26.02 11.18
N CYS A 31 -27.16 -26.54 9.99
CA CYS A 31 -26.11 -26.78 9.00
C CYS A 31 -25.63 -25.46 8.39
N LEU A 32 -24.35 -25.15 8.59
CA LEU A 32 -23.69 -23.98 7.99
C LEU A 32 -22.79 -24.42 6.84
N HIS A 33 -22.72 -23.61 5.79
CA HIS A 33 -21.90 -23.87 4.59
C HIS A 33 -20.58 -23.09 4.57
N ASP A 34 -20.24 -22.44 5.68
CA ASP A 34 -19.01 -21.65 5.82
C ASP A 34 -17.79 -22.53 6.07
N ASP A 35 -16.59 -22.02 5.81
CA ASP A 35 -15.36 -22.73 6.16
C ASP A 35 -15.32 -22.99 7.68
N PRO A 36 -15.08 -24.23 8.12
CA PRO A 36 -15.07 -24.56 9.55
C PRO A 36 -14.05 -23.76 10.37
N ASN A 37 -12.89 -23.42 9.79
CA ASN A 37 -11.87 -22.64 10.48
C ASN A 37 -12.28 -21.18 10.60
N ASP A 38 -12.84 -20.60 9.54
CA ASP A 38 -13.35 -19.24 9.55
C ASP A 38 -14.47 -19.11 10.59
N LEU A 39 -15.39 -20.08 10.64
CA LEU A 39 -16.47 -20.12 11.60
C LEU A 39 -15.96 -20.26 13.04
N ALA A 40 -14.99 -21.14 13.29
CA ALA A 40 -14.38 -21.29 14.61
C ALA A 40 -13.68 -20.01 15.09
N ASN A 41 -12.93 -19.35 14.21
CA ASN A 41 -12.28 -18.06 14.50
C ASN A 41 -13.31 -16.96 14.75
N PHE A 42 -14.37 -16.92 13.94
CA PHE A 42 -15.45 -15.95 14.08
C PHE A 42 -16.21 -16.11 15.39
N LEU A 43 -16.58 -17.34 15.77
CA LEU A 43 -17.22 -17.60 17.06
C LEU A 43 -16.29 -17.23 18.22
N THR A 44 -15.02 -17.63 18.18
CA THR A 44 -14.02 -17.20 19.18
C THR A 44 -13.96 -15.68 19.29
N ALA A 45 -13.92 -14.97 18.15
CA ALA A 45 -13.87 -13.52 18.14
C ALA A 45 -15.13 -12.83 18.71
N LEU A 46 -16.30 -13.49 18.65
CA LEU A 46 -17.54 -12.98 19.26
C LEU A 46 -17.55 -13.12 20.79
N TYR A 47 -17.01 -14.20 21.32
CA TYR A 47 -17.01 -14.48 22.76
C TYR A 47 -15.82 -13.84 23.47
N ASP A 48 -14.61 -14.04 22.94
CA ASP A 48 -13.36 -13.66 23.61
C ASP A 48 -12.74 -12.38 23.00
N GLY A 49 -13.24 -11.96 21.84
CA GLY A 49 -12.68 -10.88 21.03
C GLY A 49 -11.71 -11.38 19.95
N PRO A 50 -11.53 -10.63 18.85
CA PRO A 50 -10.59 -10.99 17.79
C PRO A 50 -9.15 -10.91 18.29
N LEU A 51 -8.38 -11.93 17.94
CA LEU A 51 -6.93 -12.00 18.15
C LEU A 51 -6.26 -11.63 16.84
N PHE A 52 -5.72 -10.42 16.78
CA PHE A 52 -4.98 -9.92 15.63
C PHE A 52 -3.47 -10.09 15.85
N GLY A 53 -2.79 -10.50 14.80
CA GLY A 53 -1.34 -10.71 14.76
C GLY A 53 -0.62 -9.56 14.07
N ASP A 54 0.36 -9.90 13.24
CA ASP A 54 1.27 -8.96 12.62
C ASP A 54 0.83 -8.52 11.21
N ASN A 55 -0.36 -8.84 10.72
CA ASN A 55 -0.73 -8.75 9.30
C ASN A 55 0.14 -9.60 8.37
N GLY A 56 0.83 -10.61 8.88
CA GLY A 56 1.49 -11.64 8.08
C GLY A 56 0.49 -12.64 7.48
N ARG A 57 1.01 -13.71 6.89
CA ARG A 57 0.19 -14.72 6.18
C ARG A 57 -0.85 -15.40 7.06
N GLU A 58 -0.44 -15.92 8.21
CA GLU A 58 -1.36 -16.66 9.10
C GLU A 58 -2.40 -15.73 9.72
N ASP A 59 -1.98 -14.52 10.08
CA ASP A 59 -2.89 -13.51 10.59
C ASP A 59 -3.92 -13.08 9.52
N PHE A 60 -3.49 -12.83 8.29
CA PHE A 60 -4.41 -12.54 7.18
C PHE A 60 -5.40 -13.67 6.92
N ARG A 61 -4.99 -14.94 7.07
CA ARG A 61 -5.93 -16.07 6.95
C ARG A 61 -7.07 -15.93 7.95
N VAL A 62 -6.77 -15.66 9.21
CA VAL A 62 -7.77 -15.44 10.27
C VAL A 62 -8.61 -14.19 9.98
N VAL A 63 -7.96 -13.06 9.71
CA VAL A 63 -8.61 -11.76 9.47
C VAL A 63 -9.53 -11.80 8.25
N SER A 64 -9.13 -12.48 7.17
CA SER A 64 -9.95 -12.62 5.96
C SER A 64 -11.23 -13.41 6.23
N GLY A 65 -11.15 -14.51 7.00
CA GLY A 65 -12.32 -15.27 7.44
C GLY A 65 -13.24 -14.46 8.35
N LEU A 66 -12.68 -13.73 9.31
CA LEU A 66 -13.43 -12.80 10.15
C LEU A 66 -14.15 -11.74 9.33
N LEU A 67 -13.49 -11.16 8.32
CA LEU A 67 -14.09 -10.17 7.44
C LEU A 67 -15.23 -10.76 6.61
N ARG A 68 -15.06 -11.93 6.00
CA ARG A 68 -16.14 -12.62 5.26
C ARG A 68 -17.36 -12.85 6.13
N LEU A 69 -17.17 -13.48 7.28
CA LEU A 69 -18.28 -13.87 8.16
C LEU A 69 -18.91 -12.67 8.87
N SER A 70 -18.13 -11.68 9.32
CA SER A 70 -18.69 -10.45 9.88
C SER A 70 -19.47 -9.63 8.84
N THR A 71 -19.12 -9.72 7.55
CA THR A 71 -19.90 -9.11 6.46
C THR A 71 -21.18 -9.89 6.20
N LYS A 72 -21.08 -11.21 6.07
CA LYS A 72 -22.23 -12.10 5.81
C LYS A 72 -23.27 -12.03 6.94
N TYR A 73 -22.81 -12.04 8.18
CA TYR A 73 -23.65 -12.05 9.39
C TYR A 73 -23.87 -10.65 10.00
N ILE A 74 -23.40 -9.59 9.33
CA ILE A 74 -23.66 -8.18 9.69
C ILE A 74 -23.23 -7.88 11.13
N VAL A 75 -22.00 -8.27 11.47
CA VAL A 75 -21.37 -7.96 12.76
C VAL A 75 -20.43 -6.77 12.57
N ASP A 76 -21.02 -5.58 12.52
CA ASP A 76 -20.33 -4.35 12.13
C ASP A 76 -19.12 -4.01 13.02
N SER A 77 -19.24 -4.23 14.33
CA SER A 77 -18.14 -3.95 15.27
C SER A 77 -16.91 -4.82 15.00
N LEU A 78 -17.12 -6.11 14.71
CA LEU A 78 -16.04 -7.04 14.38
C LEU A 78 -15.47 -6.74 12.99
N ARG A 79 -16.34 -6.44 12.02
CA ARG A 79 -15.94 -6.01 10.68
C ARG A 79 -15.05 -4.77 10.73
N GLN A 80 -15.46 -3.74 11.46
CA GLN A 80 -14.70 -2.49 11.58
C GLN A 80 -13.33 -2.71 12.22
N ARG A 81 -13.25 -3.52 13.27
CA ARG A 81 -11.98 -3.85 13.94
C ARG A 81 -11.05 -4.61 13.00
N ALA A 82 -11.56 -5.61 12.29
CA ALA A 82 -10.76 -6.39 11.34
C ALA A 82 -10.31 -5.55 10.13
N LEU A 83 -11.15 -4.62 9.64
CA LEU A 83 -10.77 -3.67 8.60
C LEU A 83 -9.71 -2.70 9.08
N THR A 84 -9.83 -2.18 10.31
CA THR A 84 -8.83 -1.28 10.91
C THR A 84 -7.46 -1.97 10.96
N HIS A 85 -7.45 -3.21 11.46
CA HIS A 85 -6.25 -4.04 11.53
C HIS A 85 -5.62 -4.26 10.14
N LEU A 86 -6.42 -4.69 9.16
CA LEU A 86 -5.91 -4.94 7.80
C LEU A 86 -5.45 -3.66 7.09
N SER A 87 -6.02 -2.50 7.45
CA SER A 87 -5.66 -1.20 6.86
C SER A 87 -4.26 -0.74 7.27
N GLU A 88 -3.67 -1.29 8.33
CA GLU A 88 -2.25 -1.04 8.67
C GLU A 88 -1.32 -1.60 7.58
N ALA A 89 -1.69 -2.74 6.99
CA ALA A 89 -0.95 -3.37 5.89
C ALA A 89 -1.42 -2.91 4.50
N TRP A 90 -2.61 -2.32 4.38
CA TRP A 90 -3.18 -1.85 3.10
C TRP A 90 -3.82 -0.47 3.26
N PRO A 91 -3.00 0.56 3.53
CA PRO A 91 -3.49 1.85 3.97
C PRO A 91 -4.08 2.69 2.84
N SER A 92 -4.91 3.67 3.22
CA SER A 92 -5.47 4.67 2.30
C SER A 92 -4.67 5.99 2.25
N SER A 93 -3.71 6.18 3.15
CA SER A 93 -2.90 7.40 3.22
C SER A 93 -1.44 7.13 2.84
N LEU A 94 -0.77 8.13 2.26
CA LEU A 94 0.64 8.02 1.90
C LEU A 94 1.52 7.83 3.14
N ASN A 95 1.24 8.53 4.25
CA ASN A 95 2.03 8.41 5.47
C ASN A 95 1.98 6.97 6.03
N ASP A 96 0.80 6.36 6.05
CA ASP A 96 0.66 4.98 6.53
C ASP A 96 1.29 3.98 5.55
N TRP A 97 1.28 4.29 4.25
CA TRP A 97 2.00 3.51 3.23
C TRP A 97 3.52 3.55 3.44
N ASP A 98 4.05 4.72 3.77
CA ASP A 98 5.48 4.89 4.05
C ASP A 98 5.87 4.13 5.32
N LEU A 99 5.06 4.23 6.39
CA LEU A 99 5.24 3.42 7.60
C LEU A 99 5.21 1.91 7.29
N ARG A 100 4.25 1.47 6.47
CA ARG A 100 4.16 0.08 6.01
C ARG A 100 5.43 -0.38 5.27
N GLU A 101 5.95 0.42 4.35
CA GLU A 101 7.18 0.11 3.60
C GLU A 101 8.42 0.12 4.51
N ASP A 102 8.47 0.99 5.52
CA ASP A 102 9.52 1.00 6.54
C ASP A 102 9.52 -0.30 7.35
N TYR A 103 8.36 -0.75 7.83
CA TYR A 103 8.23 -2.05 8.50
C TYR A 103 8.64 -3.21 7.60
N ALA A 104 8.31 -3.17 6.30
CA ALA A 104 8.71 -4.19 5.34
C ALA A 104 10.24 -4.21 5.12
N ARG A 105 10.90 -3.04 5.13
CA ARG A 105 12.36 -2.91 5.03
C ARG A 105 13.06 -3.45 6.28
N VAL A 106 12.53 -3.16 7.47
CA VAL A 106 13.03 -3.72 8.74
C VAL A 106 12.91 -5.24 8.75
N TYR A 107 11.76 -5.77 8.33
CA TYR A 107 11.55 -7.22 8.22
C TYR A 107 12.58 -7.90 7.31
N GLU A 108 12.87 -7.32 6.14
CA GLU A 108 13.87 -7.84 5.22
C GLU A 108 15.27 -7.83 5.83
N LEU A 109 15.62 -6.77 6.56
CA LEU A 109 16.91 -6.67 7.26
C LEU A 109 17.05 -7.70 8.39
N GLU A 110 15.99 -7.92 9.17
CA GLU A 110 16.00 -8.82 10.33
C GLU A 110 15.95 -10.30 9.94
N THR A 111 15.19 -10.63 8.90
CA THR A 111 14.93 -12.04 8.51
C THR A 111 15.75 -12.50 7.31
N GLY A 112 16.27 -11.57 6.50
CA GLY A 112 16.88 -11.86 5.20
C GLY A 112 15.87 -12.32 4.13
N ALA A 113 14.59 -12.37 4.46
CA ALA A 113 13.52 -12.72 3.53
C ALA A 113 13.05 -11.46 2.77
N SER A 114 12.64 -11.62 1.51
CA SER A 114 12.15 -10.49 0.70
C SER A 114 11.05 -9.72 1.42
N ARG A 115 11.12 -8.39 1.41
CA ARG A 115 10.11 -7.49 2.00
C ARG A 115 8.66 -7.79 1.56
N SER A 116 8.50 -8.35 0.36
CA SER A 116 7.20 -8.79 -0.18
C SER A 116 6.53 -9.92 0.61
N PHE A 117 7.29 -10.65 1.45
CA PHE A 117 6.76 -11.72 2.28
C PHE A 117 6.17 -11.24 3.61
N ARG A 118 6.36 -9.96 3.94
CA ARG A 118 5.87 -9.40 5.19
C ARG A 118 4.34 -9.35 5.26
N TYR A 119 3.70 -9.02 4.14
CA TYR A 119 2.26 -8.82 4.03
C TYR A 119 1.65 -9.84 3.05
N PRO A 120 0.32 -9.97 3.02
CA PRO A 120 -0.36 -10.86 2.09
C PRO A 120 -0.09 -10.47 0.63
N SER A 121 -0.38 -11.38 -0.30
CA SER A 121 -0.30 -11.02 -1.71
C SER A 121 -1.30 -9.89 -2.03
N PRO A 122 -0.92 -8.86 -2.81
CA PRO A 122 -1.86 -7.84 -3.27
C PRO A 122 -3.09 -8.43 -3.99
N ILE A 123 -2.92 -9.57 -4.67
CA ILE A 123 -4.02 -10.28 -5.35
C ILE A 123 -5.06 -10.78 -4.33
N ALA A 124 -4.60 -11.35 -3.21
CA ALA A 124 -5.44 -11.83 -2.12
C ALA A 124 -6.33 -10.70 -1.58
N VAL A 125 -5.71 -9.53 -1.40
CA VAL A 125 -6.36 -8.36 -0.82
C VAL A 125 -7.34 -7.73 -1.80
N ILE A 126 -7.01 -7.64 -3.09
CA ILE A 126 -7.96 -7.19 -4.12
C ILE A 126 -9.18 -8.10 -4.14
N ASN A 127 -8.98 -9.42 -4.18
CA ASN A 127 -10.08 -10.39 -4.22
C ASN A 127 -10.95 -10.31 -2.95
N LEU A 128 -10.32 -10.26 -1.77
CA LEU A 128 -11.03 -10.10 -0.50
C LEU A 128 -11.81 -8.78 -0.46
N ALA A 129 -11.20 -7.67 -0.84
CA ALA A 129 -11.84 -6.35 -0.85
C ALA A 129 -13.06 -6.31 -1.77
N ARG A 130 -13.03 -7.01 -2.90
CA ARG A 130 -14.19 -7.20 -3.78
C ARG A 130 -15.28 -8.04 -3.11
N GLU A 131 -14.90 -9.16 -2.50
CA GLU A 131 -15.81 -10.10 -1.83
C GLU A 131 -16.58 -9.44 -0.68
N ILE A 132 -15.89 -8.63 0.15
CA ILE A 132 -16.48 -8.02 1.34
C ILE A 132 -16.95 -6.57 1.13
N ALA A 133 -16.93 -6.08 -0.12
CA ALA A 133 -17.24 -4.69 -0.46
C ALA A 133 -16.47 -3.66 0.39
N ALA A 134 -15.13 -3.76 0.44
CA ALA A 134 -14.24 -2.85 1.16
C ALA A 134 -13.33 -2.08 0.18
N PRO A 135 -13.86 -1.08 -0.55
CA PRO A 135 -13.11 -0.39 -1.60
C PRO A 135 -11.90 0.40 -1.09
N SER A 136 -11.86 0.75 0.19
CA SER A 136 -10.74 1.50 0.81
C SER A 136 -9.40 0.76 0.74
N LEU A 137 -9.41 -0.57 0.64
CA LEU A 137 -8.20 -1.40 0.52
C LEU A 137 -7.65 -1.47 -0.91
N LEU A 138 -8.48 -1.14 -1.91
CA LEU A 138 -8.15 -1.35 -3.32
C LEU A 138 -7.01 -0.45 -3.81
N PRO A 139 -6.94 0.87 -3.49
CA PRO A 139 -5.89 1.73 -4.03
C PRO A 139 -4.47 1.23 -3.71
N ALA A 140 -4.19 0.93 -2.44
CA ALA A 140 -2.89 0.40 -2.02
C ALA A 140 -2.61 -0.98 -2.62
N ALA A 141 -3.61 -1.87 -2.66
CA ALA A 141 -3.41 -3.21 -3.22
C ALA A 141 -3.14 -3.19 -4.73
N PHE A 142 -3.87 -2.38 -5.49
CA PHE A 142 -3.60 -2.19 -6.93
C PHE A 142 -2.26 -1.52 -7.18
N TYR A 143 -1.91 -0.50 -6.38
CA TYR A 143 -0.62 0.17 -6.50
C TYR A 143 0.53 -0.81 -6.23
N ASP A 144 0.46 -1.59 -5.14
CA ASP A 144 1.49 -2.59 -4.83
C ASP A 144 1.62 -3.63 -5.96
N LEU A 145 0.49 -4.17 -6.44
CA LEU A 145 0.49 -5.13 -7.54
C LEU A 145 1.08 -4.54 -8.84
N SER A 146 0.86 -3.24 -9.08
CA SER A 146 1.36 -2.56 -10.27
C SER A 146 2.88 -2.47 -10.34
N ARG A 147 3.59 -2.70 -9.22
CA ARG A 147 5.07 -2.69 -9.17
C ARG A 147 5.68 -3.95 -9.80
N TYR A 148 4.92 -5.04 -9.90
CA TYR A 148 5.36 -6.33 -10.44
C TYR A 148 5.17 -6.41 -11.97
N SER A 149 6.04 -7.13 -12.68
CA SER A 149 5.88 -7.38 -14.11
C SER A 149 4.68 -8.30 -14.38
N TYR A 150 4.13 -8.27 -15.60
CA TYR A 150 3.08 -9.22 -15.99
C TYR A 150 3.55 -10.67 -15.89
N SER A 151 4.82 -10.97 -16.18
CA SER A 151 5.36 -12.31 -15.97
C SER A 151 5.33 -12.70 -14.50
N GLN A 152 5.70 -11.82 -13.56
CA GLN A 152 5.61 -12.12 -12.13
C GLN A 152 4.17 -12.36 -11.66
N ILE A 153 3.19 -11.67 -12.26
CA ILE A 153 1.76 -11.74 -11.91
C ILE A 153 1.07 -12.95 -12.54
N LEU A 154 1.35 -13.26 -13.80
CA LEU A 154 0.68 -14.28 -14.59
C LEU A 154 1.41 -15.63 -14.58
N GLU A 155 2.74 -15.60 -14.54
CA GLU A 155 3.60 -16.78 -14.56
C GLU A 155 4.02 -17.09 -13.13
N ALA A 156 3.31 -18.01 -12.50
CA ALA A 156 3.63 -18.48 -11.17
C ALA A 156 4.89 -19.36 -11.19
N GLY A 157 6.06 -18.74 -11.06
CA GLY A 157 7.30 -19.43 -10.71
C GLY A 157 7.36 -19.75 -9.21
N ASP A 158 7.96 -20.89 -8.84
CA ASP A 158 8.10 -21.36 -7.44
C ASP A 158 8.84 -20.40 -6.49
N LYS A 159 9.42 -19.33 -7.02
CA LYS A 159 10.14 -18.27 -6.29
C LYS A 159 9.47 -16.90 -6.38
N SER A 160 8.25 -16.82 -6.92
CA SER A 160 7.57 -15.52 -7.07
C SER A 160 7.16 -14.98 -5.70
N PRO A 161 7.48 -13.71 -5.38
CA PRO A 161 7.04 -13.06 -4.15
C PRO A 161 5.51 -13.00 -4.00
N LEU A 162 4.77 -13.11 -5.11
CA LEU A 162 3.31 -13.14 -5.14
C LEU A 162 2.71 -14.53 -4.84
N PHE A 163 3.52 -15.59 -4.93
CA PHE A 163 3.05 -16.98 -4.91
C PHE A 163 3.98 -17.86 -4.06
N HIS A 164 4.13 -17.55 -2.77
CA HIS A 164 4.70 -18.50 -1.82
C HIS A 164 3.57 -19.24 -1.08
N THR A 165 2.80 -20.01 -1.84
CA THR A 165 1.84 -20.96 -1.28
C THR A 165 2.57 -22.26 -0.93
N PRO A 166 2.48 -22.80 0.30
CA PRO A 166 2.68 -24.23 0.48
C PRO A 166 1.73 -24.98 -0.45
N VAL A 167 2.16 -26.15 -0.91
CA VAL A 167 1.63 -27.01 -1.99
C VAL A 167 0.10 -27.27 -1.98
N HIS A 168 -0.62 -26.83 -0.95
CA HIS A 168 -2.02 -27.16 -0.67
C HIS A 168 -3.01 -25.98 -0.68
N GLN A 169 -2.59 -24.75 -1.01
CA GLN A 169 -3.55 -23.64 -1.18
C GLN A 169 -3.84 -23.35 -2.67
N PRO A 170 -5.11 -23.10 -3.03
CA PRO A 170 -5.46 -22.68 -4.38
C PRO A 170 -4.69 -21.41 -4.75
N ARG A 171 -4.16 -21.38 -5.97
CA ARG A 171 -3.58 -20.16 -6.53
C ARG A 171 -4.68 -19.12 -6.65
N GLU A 172 -4.41 -17.94 -6.13
CA GLU A 172 -5.30 -16.80 -6.30
C GLU A 172 -4.99 -16.12 -7.63
N PHE A 173 -6.01 -15.94 -8.44
CA PHE A 173 -5.92 -15.20 -9.69
C PHE A 173 -6.70 -13.90 -9.56
N ILE A 174 -6.19 -12.86 -10.18
CA ILE A 174 -6.93 -11.61 -10.33
C ILE A 174 -8.06 -11.79 -11.35
N SER A 175 -9.22 -11.18 -11.07
CA SER A 175 -10.35 -11.25 -12.00
C SER A 175 -9.98 -10.59 -13.35
N PRO A 176 -10.58 -11.02 -14.49
CA PRO A 176 -10.32 -10.37 -15.78
C PRO A 176 -10.63 -8.87 -15.79
N SER A 177 -11.67 -8.45 -15.06
CA SER A 177 -12.05 -7.04 -14.91
C SER A 177 -10.98 -6.25 -14.14
N ASP A 178 -10.49 -6.80 -13.03
CA ASP A 178 -9.43 -6.17 -12.26
C ASP A 178 -8.09 -6.21 -13.00
N MET A 179 -7.83 -7.20 -13.85
CA MET A 179 -6.66 -7.21 -14.73
C MET A 179 -6.68 -6.06 -15.74
N GLN A 180 -7.85 -5.73 -16.31
CA GLN A 180 -7.97 -4.55 -17.19
C GLN A 180 -7.67 -3.25 -16.43
N LYS A 181 -8.19 -3.11 -15.20
CA LYS A 181 -7.91 -1.96 -14.33
C LYS A 181 -6.43 -1.87 -13.98
N LEU A 182 -5.81 -2.99 -13.62
CA LEU A 182 -4.39 -3.09 -13.34
C LEU A 182 -3.55 -2.65 -14.56
N ALA A 183 -3.94 -3.07 -15.76
CA ALA A 183 -3.21 -2.71 -16.98
C ALA A 183 -3.21 -1.21 -17.25
N LEU A 184 -4.37 -0.56 -17.14
CA LEU A 184 -4.51 0.88 -17.29
C LEU A 184 -3.76 1.66 -16.20
N GLY A 185 -3.80 1.17 -14.96
CA GLY A 185 -3.07 1.80 -13.87
C GLY A 185 -1.55 1.65 -13.99
N LYS A 186 -1.07 0.50 -14.48
CA LYS A 186 0.36 0.30 -14.81
C LYS A 186 0.82 1.23 -15.93
N GLU A 187 0.01 1.43 -16.97
CA GLU A 187 0.28 2.41 -18.02
C GLU A 187 0.37 3.83 -17.42
N SER A 188 -0.60 4.21 -16.59
CA SER A 188 -0.64 5.52 -15.93
C SER A 188 0.59 5.74 -15.03
N ALA A 189 0.97 4.75 -14.23
CA ALA A 189 2.16 4.79 -13.38
C ALA A 189 3.44 4.92 -14.22
N SER A 190 3.55 4.17 -15.32
CA SER A 190 4.70 4.27 -16.23
C SER A 190 4.81 5.65 -16.89
N GLN A 191 3.68 6.30 -17.21
CA GLN A 191 3.65 7.66 -17.76
C GLN A 191 3.91 8.75 -16.70
N ALA A 192 3.64 8.46 -15.43
CA ALA A 192 3.90 9.39 -14.33
C ALA A 192 5.41 9.62 -14.13
N ILE A 193 6.25 8.60 -14.33
CA ILE A 193 7.72 8.69 -14.14
C ILE A 193 8.39 9.74 -15.04
N PRO A 194 8.25 9.74 -16.37
CA PRO A 194 8.84 10.78 -17.21
C PRO A 194 8.29 12.17 -16.88
N THR A 195 7.00 12.27 -16.55
CA THR A 195 6.37 13.53 -16.16
C THR A 195 6.97 14.06 -14.85
N LEU A 196 7.20 13.18 -13.88
CA LEU A 196 7.86 13.48 -12.61
C LEU A 196 9.30 13.97 -12.85
N ILE A 197 10.10 13.24 -13.63
CA ILE A 197 11.49 13.62 -13.95
C ILE A 197 11.55 14.99 -14.64
N GLN A 198 10.67 15.23 -15.62
CA GLN A 198 10.59 16.53 -16.31
C GLN A 198 10.20 17.67 -15.36
N SER A 199 9.36 17.40 -14.36
CA SER A 199 8.93 18.40 -13.39
C SER A 199 10.07 18.96 -12.53
N ILE A 200 11.16 18.21 -12.33
CA ILE A 200 12.37 18.68 -11.63
C ILE A 200 12.96 19.90 -12.34
N THR A 201 12.95 19.87 -13.67
CA THR A 201 13.56 20.91 -14.52
C THR A 201 12.61 22.06 -14.83
N SER A 202 11.36 21.97 -14.38
CA SER A 202 10.34 22.96 -14.72
C SER A 202 10.64 24.32 -14.07
N PRO A 203 10.42 25.44 -14.79
CA PRO A 203 10.73 26.78 -14.29
C PRO A 203 9.91 27.20 -13.05
N GLY A 204 8.92 26.38 -12.65
CA GLY A 204 8.14 26.53 -11.42
C GLY A 204 8.67 25.74 -10.21
N HIS A 205 9.79 25.02 -10.33
CA HIS A 205 10.45 24.42 -9.16
C HIS A 205 10.83 25.57 -8.21
N PRO A 206 10.42 25.53 -6.92
CA PRO A 206 10.65 26.62 -5.99
C PRO A 206 12.13 26.73 -5.64
N HIS A 207 12.94 27.28 -6.55
CA HIS A 207 14.28 27.70 -6.21
C HIS A 207 14.16 28.74 -5.08
N PRO A 208 14.80 28.51 -3.92
CA PRO A 208 14.80 29.48 -2.84
C PRO A 208 15.27 30.82 -3.41
N HIS A 209 14.49 31.87 -3.16
CA HIS A 209 14.76 33.21 -3.68
C HIS A 209 16.22 33.55 -3.44
N HIS A 210 17.01 33.65 -4.52
CA HIS A 210 18.33 34.25 -4.44
C HIS A 210 18.10 35.68 -3.93
N PRO A 211 18.74 36.11 -2.82
CA PRO A 211 18.81 37.52 -2.55
C PRO A 211 19.48 38.14 -3.77
N THR A 212 18.72 38.93 -4.51
CA THR A 212 19.27 39.76 -5.57
C THR A 212 20.38 40.56 -4.93
N ALA A 213 21.58 40.47 -5.48
CA ALA A 213 22.77 41.12 -4.95
C ALA A 213 22.52 42.64 -4.89
N ASN A 214 21.97 43.13 -3.78
CA ASN A 214 21.89 44.54 -3.42
C ASN A 214 21.56 44.83 -1.95
N THR A 215 21.39 43.82 -1.09
CA THR A 215 21.36 44.07 0.36
C THR A 215 22.77 44.05 0.93
N HIS A 216 23.31 45.24 1.16
CA HIS A 216 24.55 45.55 1.85
C HIS A 216 24.94 44.52 2.93
N ARG A 217 26.11 43.92 2.77
CA ARG A 217 26.84 43.23 3.84
C ARG A 217 26.99 44.16 5.04
N ARG A 218 26.16 44.00 6.07
CA ARG A 218 26.52 44.46 7.42
C ARG A 218 27.28 43.32 8.08
N ASN A 219 28.60 43.51 8.17
CA ASN A 219 29.47 42.65 8.96
C ASN A 219 28.99 42.67 10.42
N PHE A 220 28.33 41.61 10.86
CA PHE A 220 28.19 41.30 12.28
C PHE A 220 29.31 40.34 12.65
N SER A 221 30.31 40.89 13.32
CA SER A 221 31.31 40.14 14.07
C SER A 221 30.68 39.68 15.38
N SER A 222 30.36 38.39 15.51
CA SER A 222 30.14 37.76 16.81
C SER A 222 30.51 36.29 16.76
N SER A 223 31.31 35.90 17.74
CA SER A 223 31.78 34.56 18.02
C SER A 223 30.65 33.54 18.11
N GLY A 224 30.78 32.46 17.37
CA GLY A 224 30.02 31.23 17.52
C GLY A 224 30.40 30.32 16.37
N ARG A 225 30.69 29.05 16.64
CA ARG A 225 30.82 28.02 15.60
C ARG A 225 29.47 27.88 14.88
N SER A 226 29.17 28.79 13.97
CA SER A 226 28.01 28.70 13.10
C SER A 226 28.37 27.78 11.96
N ARG A 227 27.65 26.66 11.83
CA ARG A 227 27.65 25.82 10.63
C ARG A 227 27.50 26.76 9.43
N VAL A 228 28.48 26.78 8.53
CA VAL A 228 28.40 27.55 7.29
C VAL A 228 27.39 26.81 6.42
N GLU A 229 26.12 27.24 6.41
CA GLU A 229 25.17 26.80 5.39
C GLU A 229 25.70 27.30 4.05
N ILE A 230 26.07 26.37 3.16
CA ILE A 230 26.56 26.70 1.83
C ILE A 230 25.38 27.27 1.04
N VAL A 231 25.38 28.59 0.92
CA VAL A 231 24.44 29.34 0.10
C VAL A 231 24.83 29.14 -1.37
N CYS A 232 23.86 28.78 -2.22
CA CYS A 232 24.06 28.51 -3.64
C CYS A 232 25.00 29.54 -4.31
N THR A 233 26.07 29.06 -4.94
CA THR A 233 27.12 29.90 -5.56
C THR A 233 26.57 30.74 -6.72
N THR A 234 25.77 30.14 -7.62
CA THR A 234 24.98 30.84 -8.65
C THR A 234 23.71 30.07 -9.01
N ALA A 235 22.62 30.79 -9.35
CA ALA A 235 21.36 30.17 -9.81
C ALA A 235 21.53 29.31 -11.08
N SER A 236 22.52 29.64 -11.92
CA SER A 236 22.86 28.87 -13.12
C SER A 236 23.49 27.51 -12.78
N ALA A 237 24.40 27.45 -11.80
CA ALA A 237 25.06 26.21 -11.41
C ALA A 237 24.06 25.19 -10.88
N CYS A 238 23.22 25.59 -9.91
CA CYS A 238 22.21 24.69 -9.36
C CYS A 238 21.19 24.24 -10.42
N ARG A 239 20.84 25.09 -11.39
CA ARG A 239 19.98 24.68 -12.52
C ARG A 239 20.65 23.65 -13.44
N GLN A 240 21.97 23.75 -13.68
CA GLN A 240 22.68 22.73 -14.45
C GLN A 240 22.71 21.40 -13.70
N GLU A 241 22.93 21.40 -12.39
CA GLU A 241 22.86 20.18 -11.56
C GLU A 241 21.48 19.51 -11.63
N PHE A 242 20.38 20.29 -11.60
CA PHE A 242 19.03 19.71 -11.76
C PHE A 242 18.78 19.14 -13.17
N LEU A 243 19.36 19.74 -14.21
CA LEU A 243 19.29 19.20 -15.57
C LEU A 243 20.08 17.90 -15.69
N GLU A 244 21.27 17.84 -15.10
CA GLU A 244 22.09 16.63 -15.04
C GLU A 244 21.39 15.51 -14.26
N LEU A 245 20.82 15.84 -13.10
CA LEU A 245 20.01 14.92 -12.31
C LEU A 245 18.85 14.34 -13.14
N ALA A 246 18.11 15.19 -13.86
CA ALA A 246 17.01 14.73 -14.71
C ALA A 246 17.48 13.83 -15.87
N GLN A 247 18.67 14.09 -16.43
CA GLN A 247 19.28 13.23 -17.45
C GLN A 247 19.67 11.87 -16.89
N LEU A 248 20.33 11.83 -15.73
CA LEU A 248 20.71 10.59 -15.04
C LEU A 248 19.48 9.78 -14.64
N ALA A 249 18.45 10.44 -14.09
CA ALA A 249 17.18 9.81 -13.75
C ALA A 249 16.48 9.22 -14.99
N THR A 250 16.50 9.95 -16.11
CA THR A 250 15.95 9.48 -17.38
C THR A 250 16.70 8.23 -17.85
N GLN A 251 18.02 8.24 -17.80
CA GLN A 251 18.85 7.09 -18.15
C GLN A 251 18.50 5.86 -17.29
N HIS A 252 18.55 6.02 -15.97
CA HIS A 252 18.37 4.93 -15.01
C HIS A 252 16.94 4.35 -15.01
N TYR A 253 15.90 5.19 -14.91
CA TYR A 253 14.52 4.72 -14.75
C TYR A 253 13.79 4.44 -16.08
N ILE A 254 14.09 5.18 -17.15
CA ILE A 254 13.34 5.07 -18.41
C ILE A 254 14.05 4.13 -19.39
N PHE A 255 15.36 4.32 -19.59
CA PHE A 255 16.12 3.55 -20.58
C PHE A 255 16.63 2.23 -20.01
N ASP A 256 17.33 2.26 -18.88
CA ASP A 256 17.93 1.05 -18.28
C ASP A 256 16.91 0.22 -17.51
N ARG A 257 15.78 0.84 -17.12
CA ARG A 257 14.70 0.21 -16.35
C ARG A 257 15.21 -0.48 -15.10
N GLU A 258 16.09 0.19 -14.37
CA GLU A 258 16.69 -0.33 -13.14
C GLU A 258 15.66 -0.41 -12.00
N LYS A 259 16.14 -0.75 -10.80
CA LYS A 259 15.31 -0.96 -9.60
C LYS A 259 14.39 0.24 -9.36
N GLY A 260 13.10 -0.03 -9.17
CA GLY A 260 12.10 1.01 -8.90
C GLY A 260 11.56 1.73 -10.13
N SER A 261 11.98 1.35 -11.35
CA SER A 261 11.45 1.91 -12.62
C SER A 261 9.95 1.70 -12.86
N THR A 262 9.27 0.93 -12.02
CA THR A 262 7.81 0.73 -12.03
C THR A 262 7.08 1.41 -10.87
N ASP A 263 7.81 2.12 -9.99
CA ASP A 263 7.30 2.68 -8.73
C ASP A 263 7.52 4.20 -8.71
N PRO A 264 6.54 5.02 -9.15
CA PRO A 264 6.67 6.47 -9.17
C PRO A 264 6.92 7.11 -7.79
N LEU A 265 6.40 6.50 -6.70
CA LEU A 265 6.65 6.99 -5.34
C LEU A 265 8.12 6.76 -4.94
N TYR A 266 8.66 5.59 -5.27
CA TYR A 266 10.09 5.30 -5.07
C TYR A 266 10.96 6.26 -5.87
N VAL A 267 10.65 6.49 -7.15
CA VAL A 267 11.41 7.43 -8.00
C VAL A 267 11.38 8.84 -7.39
N ALA A 268 10.23 9.33 -6.94
CA ALA A 268 10.13 10.63 -6.29
C ALA A 268 10.95 10.71 -5.00
N GLU A 269 10.96 9.64 -4.19
CA GLU A 269 11.76 9.54 -2.96
C GLU A 269 13.24 9.68 -3.23
N GLU A 270 13.76 8.83 -4.11
CA GLU A 270 15.19 8.74 -4.39
C GLU A 270 15.68 10.07 -4.95
N LEU A 271 14.94 10.64 -5.92
CA LEU A 271 15.26 11.95 -6.48
C LEU A 271 15.24 13.05 -5.41
N GLY A 272 14.34 12.98 -4.44
CA GLY A 272 14.29 13.88 -3.29
C GLY A 272 15.53 13.81 -2.40
N GLN A 273 16.11 12.62 -2.23
CA GLN A 273 17.20 12.33 -1.30
C GLN A 273 18.59 12.42 -1.93
N LEU A 274 18.72 12.35 -3.26
CA LEU A 274 20.02 12.29 -3.95
C LEU A 274 20.96 13.46 -3.60
N LYS A 275 20.44 14.67 -3.39
CA LYS A 275 21.27 15.81 -2.98
C LYS A 275 21.56 15.86 -1.48
N SER A 276 20.70 15.29 -0.63
CA SER A 276 20.90 15.35 0.83
C SER A 276 21.84 14.28 1.35
N SER A 277 21.97 13.15 0.66
CA SER A 277 22.99 12.13 0.94
C SER A 277 24.42 12.64 0.66
N GLU A 278 24.60 13.47 -0.38
CA GLU A 278 25.90 14.03 -0.81
C GLU A 278 26.32 15.28 -0.01
N THR A 279 25.38 15.93 0.68
CA THR A 279 25.64 17.15 1.48
C THR A 279 26.63 16.93 2.65
N ILE A 280 26.94 15.68 3.01
CA ILE A 280 27.94 15.35 4.04
C ILE A 280 29.34 15.83 3.64
N GLU A 281 29.64 15.92 2.34
CA GLU A 281 30.94 16.35 1.82
C GLU A 281 31.05 17.88 1.60
N GLY A 282 29.93 18.61 1.75
CA GLY A 282 29.92 20.08 1.69
C GLY A 282 30.13 20.66 0.29
N GLU A 283 29.81 19.92 -0.77
CA GLU A 283 29.89 20.41 -2.15
C GLU A 283 28.54 20.99 -2.65
N ASP A 284 27.42 20.50 -2.10
CA ASP A 284 26.08 20.86 -2.56
C ASP A 284 25.41 22.06 -1.87
N CYS A 285 24.53 22.73 -2.62
CA CYS A 285 23.69 23.78 -2.07
C CYS A 285 22.57 23.20 -1.18
N VAL A 286 22.71 23.39 0.13
CA VAL A 286 21.74 22.98 1.17
C VAL A 286 20.31 23.44 0.87
N ALA A 287 20.16 24.66 0.36
CA ALA A 287 18.85 25.22 0.05
C ALA A 287 18.17 24.51 -1.14
N CYS A 288 18.96 24.07 -2.13
CA CYS A 288 18.45 23.27 -3.25
C CYS A 288 18.11 21.84 -2.81
N ALA A 289 18.91 21.23 -1.94
CA ALA A 289 18.60 19.92 -1.36
C ALA A 289 17.25 19.95 -0.61
N ARG A 290 17.04 20.91 0.30
CA ARG A 290 15.75 21.08 1.00
C ARG A 290 14.58 21.36 0.04
N SER A 291 14.82 22.13 -1.02
CA SER A 291 13.77 22.37 -2.03
C SER A 291 13.41 21.10 -2.80
N LEU A 292 14.38 20.23 -3.07
CA LEU A 292 14.18 18.98 -3.78
C LEU A 292 13.43 17.97 -2.91
N GLU A 293 13.77 17.87 -1.62
CA GLU A 293 13.02 17.07 -0.63
C GLU A 293 11.56 17.53 -0.52
N ALA A 294 11.33 18.85 -0.44
CA ALA A 294 9.98 19.41 -0.37
C ALA A 294 9.19 19.18 -1.67
N TRP A 295 9.84 19.25 -2.83
CA TRP A 295 9.24 18.89 -4.12
C TRP A 295 8.86 17.40 -4.15
N ALA A 296 9.76 16.52 -3.72
CA ALA A 296 9.54 15.08 -3.70
C ALA A 296 8.34 14.72 -2.82
N ALA A 297 8.27 15.26 -1.60
CA ALA A 297 7.12 15.05 -0.71
C ALA A 297 5.80 15.51 -1.36
N LYS A 298 5.80 16.65 -2.05
CA LYS A 298 4.62 17.18 -2.73
C LYS A 298 4.21 16.31 -3.93
N GLU A 299 5.14 15.90 -4.79
CA GLU A 299 4.82 15.07 -5.93
C GLU A 299 4.42 13.66 -5.52
N ARG A 300 5.00 13.09 -4.45
CA ARG A 300 4.53 11.82 -3.86
C ARG A 300 3.08 11.92 -3.41
N GLN A 301 2.73 12.97 -2.66
CA GLN A 301 1.35 13.17 -2.20
C GLN A 301 0.38 13.27 -3.39
N LYS A 302 0.75 14.04 -4.41
CA LYS A 302 -0.04 14.17 -5.64
C LYS A 302 -0.16 12.85 -6.40
N ILE A 303 0.92 12.06 -6.50
CA ILE A 303 0.89 10.72 -7.09
C ILE A 303 -0.09 9.82 -6.32
N TRP A 304 0.01 9.81 -4.99
CA TRP A 304 -0.85 9.01 -4.13
C TRP A 304 -2.35 9.31 -4.35
N GLU A 305 -2.69 10.59 -4.41
CA GLU A 305 -4.07 11.04 -4.67
C GLU A 305 -4.59 10.64 -6.07
N MET A 306 -3.71 10.45 -7.05
CA MET A 306 -4.10 10.01 -8.39
C MET A 306 -4.30 8.49 -8.50
N ILE A 307 -3.77 7.68 -7.59
CA ILE A 307 -3.82 6.21 -7.65
C ILE A 307 -5.25 5.68 -7.88
N PRO A 308 -6.28 6.08 -7.12
CA PRO A 308 -7.65 5.59 -7.35
C PRO A 308 -8.13 5.80 -8.80
N SER A 309 -7.82 6.97 -9.36
CA SER A 309 -8.19 7.33 -10.73
C SER A 309 -7.43 6.50 -11.78
N TRP A 310 -6.15 6.19 -11.55
CA TRP A 310 -5.33 5.36 -12.44
C TRP A 310 -5.95 3.99 -12.67
N PHE A 311 -6.47 3.39 -11.60
CA PHE A 311 -7.07 2.05 -11.61
C PHE A 311 -8.60 2.07 -11.80
N ARG A 312 -9.21 3.24 -12.06
CA ARG A 312 -10.67 3.39 -12.23
C ARG A 312 -11.45 2.82 -11.03
N LEU A 313 -11.00 3.15 -9.82
CA LEU A 313 -11.60 2.68 -8.57
C LEU A 313 -12.73 3.59 -8.07
N ASP A 314 -12.85 4.80 -8.62
CA ASP A 314 -13.90 5.78 -8.29
C ASP A 314 -15.27 5.47 -8.97
N GLN A 315 -15.37 4.33 -9.66
CA GLN A 315 -16.56 3.90 -10.43
C GLN A 315 -17.32 2.77 -9.73
#